data_AF-A0A832U7S2-F1
#
_entry.id   AF-A0A832U7S2-F1
#
_cell.length_a   1.000
_cell.length_b   1.000
_cell.length_c   1.000
_cell.angle_alpha   90.00
_cell.angle_beta   90.00
_cell.angle_gamma   90.00
#
_symmetry.space_group_name_H-M   'P 1'
#
loop_
_entity.id
_entity.type
_entity.pdbx_description
1 polymer ?
#
loop_
_entity_poly.entity_id
_entity_poly.type
_entity_poly.pdbx_seq_one_letter_code
_entity_poly.pdbx_strand_id
1 'polypeptide(L)'
;ARCVWWLAKVEDIGDDQVMNRMLTVWIDDSVDQDKRVFEYMKEAEAAGRNTAKDDILTCRAIWEAVKAEVLSVRIPFARRIQSSTTQNRRNPGMLFDLIKCRARLFSLQRDRDDDGAVIARPEDFTAAAKLYAALSGTAGGQETKLTKNEAAALATVAGMGVEVFTIRQLQSALGLSYYQTRRLLNGYVSRGTPYSGLLEKCPAISLYDATVTEDGGCGVTVRRREQYFTFDGEVYRAWGGGASVWLDDDPDDGSSAADVQH
;
A
#
# COMPACT_ATOMS: atom_id res chain seq x y z
N ALA A 1 23.18 -4.45 4.49
CA ALA A 1 21.82 -4.01 4.83
C ALA A 1 21.09 -3.56 3.57
N ARG A 2 19.83 -3.97 3.35
CA ARG A 2 19.01 -3.43 2.25
C ARG A 2 18.33 -2.17 2.78
N CYS A 3 18.59 -1.04 2.13
CA CYS A 3 17.98 0.25 2.48
C CYS A 3 16.50 0.21 2.06
N VAL A 4 15.59 0.33 3.03
CA VAL A 4 14.15 0.52 2.77
C VAL A 4 13.93 2.03 2.69
N TRP A 5 13.53 2.52 1.52
CA TRP A 5 13.23 3.93 1.32
C TRP A 5 11.74 4.17 1.64
N TRP A 6 11.46 5.20 2.43
CA TRP A 6 10.12 5.72 2.67
C TRP A 6 9.95 6.98 1.82
N LEU A 7 8.98 6.97 0.91
CA LEU A 7 8.67 8.12 0.05
C LEU A 7 7.16 8.36 0.09
N ALA A 8 6.76 9.59 0.39
CA ALA A 8 5.40 10.07 0.24
C ALA A 8 5.26 10.68 -1.17
N LYS A 9 4.24 10.28 -1.95
CA LYS A 9 4.19 10.67 -3.37
C LYS A 9 2.79 10.79 -3.97
N VAL A 10 2.67 11.68 -4.97
CA VAL A 10 1.45 11.97 -5.74
C VAL A 10 1.39 11.22 -7.09
N GLU A 11 2.53 10.98 -7.75
CA GLU A 11 2.64 10.18 -9.01
C GLU A 11 3.84 9.24 -9.00
N ASP A 12 3.74 8.06 -9.62
CA ASP A 12 4.82 7.08 -9.74
C ASP A 12 5.97 7.61 -10.61
N ILE A 13 7.19 7.57 -10.07
CA ILE A 13 8.44 7.87 -10.80
C ILE A 13 9.46 6.90 -10.22
N GLY A 14 9.67 5.78 -10.91
CA GLY A 14 10.59 4.73 -10.48
C GLY A 14 10.40 3.47 -11.32
N ASP A 15 11.50 2.79 -11.63
CA ASP A 15 11.49 1.44 -12.22
C ASP A 15 10.85 0.46 -11.23
N ASP A 16 10.09 -0.51 -11.73
CA ASP A 16 9.47 -1.59 -10.95
C ASP A 16 10.45 -2.24 -9.96
N GLN A 17 11.73 -2.38 -10.32
CA GLN A 17 12.74 -2.95 -9.42
C GLN A 17 12.99 -2.13 -8.15
N VAL A 18 12.83 -0.81 -8.25
CA VAL A 18 12.98 0.15 -7.15
C VAL A 18 11.71 0.17 -6.31
N MET A 19 10.54 0.24 -6.95
CA MET A 19 9.24 0.23 -6.26
C MET A 19 9.01 -1.06 -5.47
N ASN A 20 9.57 -2.18 -5.94
CA ASN A 20 9.56 -3.46 -5.24
C ASN A 20 10.41 -3.54 -3.95
N ARG A 21 11.06 -2.43 -3.54
CA ARG A 21 11.87 -2.31 -2.31
C ARG A 21 11.47 -1.10 -1.45
N MET A 22 10.38 -0.43 -1.79
CA MET A 22 9.92 0.81 -1.16
C MET A 22 8.61 0.58 -0.43
N LEU A 23 8.40 1.24 0.70
CA LEU A 23 7.08 1.36 1.32
C LEU A 23 6.44 2.64 0.79
N THR A 24 5.31 2.50 0.12
CA THR A 24 4.58 3.62 -0.47
C THR A 24 3.34 3.92 0.37
N VAL A 25 3.24 5.17 0.82
CA VAL A 25 2.06 5.72 1.50
C VAL A 25 1.43 6.78 0.62
N TRP A 26 0.10 6.78 0.54
CA TRP A 26 -0.61 7.90 -0.05
C TRP A 26 -0.56 9.10 0.90
N ILE A 27 -0.43 10.29 0.33
CA ILE A 27 -0.59 11.55 1.06
C ILE A 27 -2.09 11.82 1.17
N ASP A 28 -2.55 12.16 2.37
CA ASP A 28 -3.88 12.70 2.58
C ASP A 28 -3.90 14.16 2.10
N ASP A 29 -4.38 14.36 0.87
CA ASP A 29 -4.60 15.65 0.21
C ASP A 29 -6.07 16.09 0.29
N SER A 30 -6.81 15.59 1.30
CA SER A 30 -8.20 16.00 1.51
C SER A 30 -8.30 17.46 1.97
N VAL A 31 -9.37 18.13 1.55
CA VAL A 31 -9.65 19.51 1.97
C VAL A 31 -9.75 19.64 3.50
N ASP A 32 -10.22 18.61 4.18
CA ASP A 32 -10.30 18.61 5.64
C ASP A 32 -8.93 18.45 6.30
N GLN A 33 -8.01 17.71 5.68
CA GLN A 33 -6.61 17.70 6.10
C GLN A 33 -5.93 19.04 5.86
N ASP A 34 -6.17 19.68 4.71
CA ASP A 34 -5.65 21.02 4.42
C ASP A 34 -6.13 22.06 5.45
N LYS A 35 -7.42 22.01 5.82
CA LYS A 35 -7.97 22.86 6.90
C LYS A 35 -7.26 22.60 8.23
N ARG A 36 -7.07 21.34 8.62
CA ARG A 36 -6.37 20.98 9.87
C ARG A 36 -4.94 21.51 9.88
N VAL A 37 -4.22 21.39 8.77
CA VAL A 37 -2.86 21.93 8.62
C VAL A 37 -2.88 23.45 8.75
N PHE A 38 -3.83 24.13 8.11
CA PHE A 38 -3.97 25.58 8.20
C PHE A 38 -4.30 26.07 9.63
N GLU A 39 -5.22 25.41 10.33
CA GLU A 39 -5.52 25.72 11.73
C GLU A 39 -4.29 25.54 12.63
N TYR A 40 -3.58 24.42 12.48
CA TYR A 40 -2.33 24.17 13.21
C TYR A 40 -1.28 25.26 12.95
N MET A 41 -1.11 25.71 11.71
CA MET A 41 -0.19 26.81 11.38
C MET A 41 -0.58 28.11 12.08
N LYS A 42 -1.88 28.45 12.13
CA LYS A 42 -2.36 29.64 12.85
C LYS A 42 -2.10 29.55 14.34
N GLU A 43 -2.36 28.40 14.96
CA GLU A 43 -2.10 28.18 16.38
C GLU A 43 -0.62 28.32 16.71
N ALA A 44 0.26 27.74 15.88
CA ALA A 44 1.71 27.83 16.05
C ALA A 44 2.21 29.27 15.96
N GLU A 45 1.74 30.05 14.97
CA GLU A 45 2.09 31.47 14.83
C GLU A 45 1.54 32.32 16.00
N ALA A 46 0.32 32.04 16.46
CA ALA A 46 -0.29 32.75 17.58
C ALA A 46 0.39 32.48 18.92
N ALA A 47 0.89 31.26 19.14
CA ALA A 47 1.53 30.85 20.40
C ALA A 47 2.95 31.43 20.58
N GLY A 48 3.61 31.88 19.52
CA GLY A 48 4.97 32.46 19.55
C GLY A 48 6.09 31.51 20.04
N ARG A 49 5.74 30.27 20.40
CA ARG A 49 6.64 29.17 20.74
C ARG A 49 6.51 28.08 19.69
N ASN A 50 7.62 27.72 19.07
CA ASN A 50 7.64 26.67 18.06
C ASN A 50 7.96 25.31 18.72
N THR A 51 6.95 24.65 19.28
CA THR A 51 7.08 23.28 19.85
C THR A 51 7.63 22.28 18.83
N ALA A 52 7.39 22.49 17.53
CA ALA A 52 7.95 21.66 16.47
C ALA A 52 9.49 21.70 16.46
N LYS A 53 10.12 22.77 16.98
CA LYS A 53 11.58 22.83 17.11
C LYS A 53 12.12 21.81 18.12
N ASP A 54 11.40 21.57 19.21
CA ASP A 54 11.80 20.62 20.26
C ASP A 54 11.59 19.16 19.81
N ASP A 55 10.51 18.88 19.08
CA ASP A 55 10.25 17.57 18.47
C ASP A 55 11.30 17.23 17.40
N ILE A 56 11.73 18.22 16.61
CA ILE A 56 12.81 18.03 15.63
C ILE A 56 14.12 17.68 16.33
N LEU A 57 14.45 18.37 17.43
CA LEU A 57 15.66 18.08 18.20
C LEU A 57 15.60 16.69 18.84
N THR A 58 14.43 16.28 19.32
CA THR A 58 14.20 14.96 19.89
C THR A 58 14.36 13.88 18.82
N CYS A 59 13.73 14.03 17.65
CA CYS A 59 13.89 13.11 16.52
C CYS A 59 15.36 13.00 16.09
N ARG A 60 16.10 14.11 16.04
CA ARG A 60 17.54 14.10 15.73
C ARG A 60 18.32 13.32 16.77
N ALA A 61 18.09 13.54 18.06
CA ALA A 61 18.76 12.84 19.14
C ALA A 61 18.50 11.32 19.09
N ILE A 62 17.25 10.90 18.84
CA ILE A 62 16.89 9.50 18.62
C ILE A 62 17.69 8.93 17.44
N TRP A 63 17.79 9.67 16.34
CA TRP A 63 18.47 9.19 15.14
C TRP A 63 19.99 9.08 15.31
N GLU A 64 20.61 10.01 16.04
CA GLU A 64 22.01 9.90 16.44
C GLU A 64 22.26 8.66 17.31
N ALA A 65 21.39 8.39 18.29
CA ALA A 65 21.49 7.20 19.14
C ALA A 65 21.34 5.89 18.33
N VAL A 66 20.41 5.85 17.38
CA VAL A 66 20.18 4.68 16.52
C VAL A 66 21.37 4.43 15.58
N LYS A 67 22.01 5.49 15.07
CA LYS A 67 23.16 5.39 14.15
C LYS A 67 24.49 5.09 14.85
N ALA A 68 24.58 5.33 16.16
CA ALA A 68 25.82 5.15 16.92
C ALA A 68 26.36 3.71 16.85
N GLU A 69 25.49 2.71 16.70
CA GLU A 69 25.87 1.30 16.60
C GLU A 69 25.17 0.61 15.42
N VAL A 70 25.86 -0.32 14.77
CA VAL A 70 25.25 -1.22 13.77
C VAL A 70 24.88 -2.51 14.47
N LEU A 71 23.63 -2.60 14.94
CA LEU A 71 23.12 -3.79 15.62
C LEU A 71 22.27 -4.64 14.66
N SER A 72 22.53 -5.95 14.65
CA SER A 72 21.63 -6.93 14.05
C SER A 72 20.40 -7.12 14.94
N VAL A 73 19.33 -7.64 14.34
CA VAL A 73 18.09 -7.98 15.06
C VAL A 73 17.75 -9.43 14.79
N ARG A 74 17.56 -10.19 15.88
CA ARG A 74 17.06 -11.57 15.85
C ARG A 74 15.55 -11.57 16.12
N ILE A 75 14.81 -12.37 15.35
CA ILE A 75 13.35 -12.54 15.52
C ILE A 75 13.09 -14.01 15.90
N PRO A 76 13.01 -14.34 17.20
CA PRO A 76 12.85 -15.72 17.65
C PRO A 76 11.57 -16.40 17.12
N PHE A 77 10.48 -15.63 17.05
CA PHE A 77 9.16 -16.10 16.62
C PHE A 77 8.93 -16.05 15.10
N ALA A 78 9.97 -15.80 14.28
CA ALA A 78 9.81 -15.62 12.84
C ALA A 78 9.12 -16.80 12.14
N ARG A 79 9.34 -18.02 12.63
CA ARG A 79 8.74 -19.26 12.09
C ARG A 79 7.23 -19.38 12.34
N ARG A 80 6.70 -18.62 13.30
CA ARG A 80 5.28 -18.60 13.67
C ARG A 80 4.48 -17.56 12.87
N ILE A 81 5.15 -16.70 12.09
CA ILE A 81 4.48 -15.65 11.32
C ILE A 81 3.87 -16.26 10.05
N GLN A 82 2.56 -16.11 9.91
CA GLN A 82 1.81 -16.51 8.72
C GLN A 82 1.30 -15.29 7.94
N SER A 83 0.95 -15.53 6.67
CA SER A 83 0.39 -14.52 5.75
C SER A 83 -0.72 -15.15 4.91
N SER A 84 -1.81 -14.42 4.68
CA SER A 84 -2.90 -14.85 3.79
C SER A 84 -2.51 -14.86 2.31
N THR A 85 -1.46 -14.13 1.93
CA THR A 85 -1.00 -14.02 0.54
C THR A 85 0.47 -14.41 0.43
N THR A 86 0.75 -15.53 -0.23
CA THR A 86 2.12 -16.03 -0.53
C THR A 86 2.60 -15.68 -1.94
N GLN A 87 1.71 -15.13 -2.78
CA GLN A 87 1.98 -14.89 -4.21
C GLN A 87 3.07 -13.84 -4.45
N ASN A 88 3.28 -12.90 -3.53
CA ASN A 88 4.37 -11.94 -3.62
C ASN A 88 5.48 -12.26 -2.60
N ARG A 89 6.45 -13.09 -3.01
CA ARG A 89 7.63 -13.49 -2.20
C ARG A 89 8.46 -12.33 -1.59
N ARG A 90 8.18 -11.07 -1.95
CA ARG A 90 8.85 -9.86 -1.41
C ARG A 90 8.12 -9.26 -0.20
N ASN A 91 6.82 -9.49 -0.08
CA ASN A 91 5.97 -9.01 1.01
C ASN A 91 6.44 -9.49 2.41
N PRO A 92 6.80 -10.77 2.59
CA PRO A 92 7.35 -11.24 3.87
C PRO A 92 8.65 -10.51 4.25
N GLY A 93 9.52 -10.22 3.28
CA GLY A 93 10.78 -9.50 3.54
C GLY A 93 10.54 -8.10 4.10
N MET A 94 9.56 -7.37 3.57
CA MET A 94 9.21 -6.04 4.06
C MET A 94 8.62 -6.08 5.47
N LEU A 95 7.75 -7.05 5.77
CA LEU A 95 7.23 -7.25 7.13
C LEU A 95 8.37 -7.53 8.12
N PHE A 96 9.30 -8.42 7.78
CA PHE A 96 10.46 -8.69 8.63
C PHE A 96 11.32 -7.43 8.83
N ASP A 97 11.51 -6.62 7.80
CA ASP A 97 12.25 -5.36 7.93
C ASP A 97 11.51 -4.37 8.83
N LEU A 98 10.18 -4.30 8.78
CA LEU A 98 9.39 -3.48 9.72
C LEU A 98 9.53 -3.94 11.17
N ILE A 99 9.50 -5.26 11.42
CA ILE A 99 9.73 -5.83 12.76
C ILE A 99 11.12 -5.43 13.26
N LYS A 100 12.14 -5.59 12.40
CA LYS A 100 13.53 -5.22 12.74
C LYS A 100 13.68 -3.73 13.00
N CYS A 101 13.05 -2.88 12.19
CA CYS A 101 13.07 -1.43 12.37
C CYS A 101 12.50 -1.04 13.73
N ARG A 102 11.34 -1.58 14.12
CA ARG A 102 10.79 -1.30 15.44
C ARG A 102 11.70 -1.80 16.56
N ALA A 103 12.13 -3.07 16.50
CA ALA A 103 13.06 -3.60 17.51
C ALA A 103 14.34 -2.75 17.62
N ARG A 104 14.87 -2.24 16.49
CA ARG A 104 16.05 -1.38 16.46
C ARG A 104 15.81 0.00 17.07
N LEU A 105 14.65 0.62 16.81
CA LEU A 105 14.26 1.90 17.42
C LEU A 105 14.16 1.79 18.95
N PHE A 106 13.73 0.63 19.44
CA PHE A 106 13.59 0.34 20.86
C PHE A 106 14.79 -0.44 21.43
N SER A 107 15.97 -0.40 20.79
CA SER A 107 17.11 -1.23 21.19
C SER A 107 17.61 -1.00 22.62
N LEU A 108 17.34 0.18 23.19
CA LEU A 108 17.71 0.52 24.57
C LEU A 108 16.73 -0.09 25.60
N GLN A 109 15.57 -0.57 25.16
CA GLN A 109 14.54 -1.21 25.99
C GLN A 109 14.44 -2.73 25.71
N ARG A 110 15.46 -3.31 25.08
CA ARG A 110 15.45 -4.69 24.59
C ARG A 110 16.65 -5.47 25.09
N ASP A 111 16.42 -6.76 25.30
CA ASP A 111 17.47 -7.71 25.59
C ASP A 111 18.33 -7.95 24.34
N ARG A 112 19.59 -8.29 24.56
CA ARG A 112 20.53 -8.69 23.51
C ARG A 112 20.88 -10.17 23.69
N ASP A 113 21.12 -10.88 22.58
CA ASP A 113 21.65 -12.23 22.64
C ASP A 113 23.17 -12.24 22.84
N ASP A 114 23.75 -13.44 22.91
CA ASP A 114 25.20 -13.63 23.14
C ASP A 114 26.07 -13.02 22.03
N ASP A 115 25.52 -12.90 20.82
CA ASP A 115 26.16 -12.27 19.66
C ASP A 115 25.96 -10.73 19.64
N GLY A 116 25.28 -10.19 20.65
CA GLY A 116 24.97 -8.76 20.78
C GLY A 116 23.80 -8.27 19.91
N ALA A 117 23.05 -9.17 19.27
CA ALA A 117 21.90 -8.83 18.45
C ALA A 117 20.70 -8.47 19.33
N VAL A 118 19.94 -7.46 18.92
CA VAL A 118 18.70 -7.07 19.62
C VAL A 118 17.65 -8.18 19.41
N ILE A 119 17.05 -8.65 20.50
CA ILE A 119 16.00 -9.67 20.46
C ILE A 119 14.64 -9.00 20.28
N ALA A 120 14.00 -9.23 19.13
CA ALA A 120 12.64 -8.74 18.87
C ALA A 120 11.61 -9.48 19.75
N ARG A 121 10.57 -8.77 20.17
CA ARG A 121 9.44 -9.31 20.96
C ARG A 121 8.14 -9.35 20.14
N PRO A 122 7.12 -10.14 20.52
CA PRO A 122 5.84 -10.23 19.77
C PRO A 122 5.12 -8.89 19.59
N GLU A 123 5.34 -7.94 20.50
CA GLU A 123 4.88 -6.56 20.36
C GLU A 123 5.49 -5.83 19.14
N ASP A 124 6.71 -6.19 18.73
CA ASP A 124 7.34 -5.66 17.50
C ASP A 124 6.59 -6.16 16.25
N PHE A 125 6.16 -7.42 16.26
CA PHE A 125 5.26 -7.95 15.24
C PHE A 125 3.93 -7.21 15.23
N THR A 126 3.29 -7.03 16.37
CA THR A 126 1.96 -6.41 16.45
C THR A 126 1.96 -5.01 15.83
N ALA A 127 2.97 -4.20 16.15
CA ALA A 127 3.10 -2.86 15.57
C ALA A 127 3.49 -2.88 14.09
N ALA A 128 4.37 -3.80 13.68
CA ALA A 128 4.72 -3.99 12.28
C ALA A 128 3.51 -4.44 11.45
N ALA A 129 2.71 -5.38 11.95
CA ALA A 129 1.48 -5.87 11.33
C ALA A 129 0.45 -4.76 11.18
N LYS A 130 0.29 -3.90 12.20
CA LYS A 130 -0.59 -2.72 12.11
C LYS A 130 -0.15 -1.77 11.00
N LEU A 131 1.15 -1.45 10.93
CA LEU A 131 1.68 -0.59 9.87
C LEU A 131 1.52 -1.27 8.50
N TYR A 132 1.88 -2.54 8.40
CA TYR A 132 1.79 -3.34 7.19
C TYR A 132 0.35 -3.40 6.65
N ALA A 133 -0.64 -3.65 7.51
CA ALA A 133 -2.05 -3.63 7.15
C ALA A 133 -2.51 -2.24 6.69
N ALA A 134 -2.07 -1.17 7.37
CA ALA A 134 -2.38 0.21 6.94
C ALA A 134 -1.78 0.55 5.57
N LEU A 135 -0.60 -0.02 5.27
CA LEU A 135 0.10 0.14 3.99
C LEU A 135 -0.45 -0.74 2.88
N SER A 136 -1.09 -1.86 3.20
CA SER A 136 -1.72 -2.77 2.24
C SER A 136 -3.21 -2.48 2.03
N GLY A 137 -3.81 -1.65 2.88
CA GLY A 137 -5.24 -1.32 2.86
C GLY A 137 -5.58 -0.06 2.07
N THR A 138 -6.64 0.65 2.49
CA THR A 138 -7.23 1.82 1.83
C THR A 138 -6.35 3.07 1.76
N ALA A 139 -5.14 3.05 2.35
CA ALA A 139 -4.23 4.19 2.43
C ALA A 139 -2.85 3.93 1.78
N GLY A 140 -2.66 2.74 1.18
CA GLY A 140 -1.39 2.39 0.56
C GLY A 140 -1.58 1.35 -0.53
N GLY A 141 -1.21 1.74 -1.75
CA GLY A 141 -1.13 0.82 -2.90
C GLY A 141 0.08 -0.11 -2.80
N GLN A 142 0.44 -0.66 -1.65
CA GLN A 142 1.66 -1.46 -1.54
C GLN A 142 1.54 -2.81 -2.26
N GLU A 143 0.37 -3.45 -2.18
CA GLU A 143 0.13 -4.75 -2.82
C GLU A 143 -0.28 -4.60 -4.28
N THR A 144 -1.16 -3.64 -4.55
CA THR A 144 -1.76 -3.42 -5.86
C THR A 144 -0.96 -2.45 -6.73
N LYS A 145 -0.04 -1.68 -6.12
CA LYS A 145 0.74 -0.59 -6.76
C LYS A 145 -0.13 0.39 -7.55
N LEU A 146 -1.35 0.58 -7.06
CA LEU A 146 -2.28 1.54 -7.63
C LEU A 146 -1.96 2.93 -7.11
N THR A 147 -2.03 3.89 -8.03
CA THR A 147 -2.20 5.29 -7.69
C THR A 147 -3.57 5.51 -7.05
N LYS A 148 -3.72 6.61 -6.30
CA LYS A 148 -5.01 6.99 -5.68
C LYS A 148 -6.14 7.09 -6.71
N ASN A 149 -5.85 7.64 -7.90
CA ASN A 149 -6.82 7.74 -8.99
C ASN A 149 -7.21 6.37 -9.55
N GLU A 150 -6.26 5.45 -9.71
CA GLU A 150 -6.55 4.08 -10.16
C GLU A 150 -7.40 3.32 -9.13
N ALA A 151 -7.10 3.46 -7.84
CA ALA A 151 -7.90 2.87 -6.77
C ALA A 151 -9.32 3.47 -6.71
N ALA A 152 -9.44 4.78 -6.85
CA ALA A 152 -10.74 5.47 -6.92
C ALA A 152 -11.55 5.03 -8.14
N ALA A 153 -10.90 4.83 -9.30
CA ALA A 153 -11.55 4.29 -10.49
C ALA A 153 -12.10 2.89 -10.26
N LEU A 154 -11.33 1.98 -9.65
CA LEU A 154 -11.80 0.63 -9.32
C LEU A 154 -12.95 0.65 -8.31
N ALA A 155 -12.86 1.45 -7.26
CA ALA A 155 -13.94 1.59 -6.28
C ALA A 155 -15.22 2.16 -6.93
N THR A 156 -15.07 3.08 -7.89
CA THR A 156 -16.19 3.63 -8.65
C THR A 156 -16.83 2.58 -9.54
N VAL A 157 -16.04 1.80 -10.29
CA VAL A 157 -16.56 0.72 -11.14
C VAL A 157 -17.25 -0.35 -10.29
N ALA A 158 -16.66 -0.74 -9.15
CA ALA A 158 -17.27 -1.67 -8.20
C ALA A 158 -18.59 -1.14 -7.63
N GLY A 159 -18.65 0.15 -7.28
CA GLY A 159 -19.86 0.81 -6.76
C GLY A 159 -20.96 1.00 -7.81
N MET A 160 -20.60 1.13 -9.09
CA MET A 160 -21.56 1.16 -10.20
C MET A 160 -22.26 -0.19 -10.40
N GLY A 161 -21.65 -1.29 -9.96
CA GLY A 161 -22.23 -2.64 -10.08
C GLY A 161 -22.42 -3.12 -11.51
N VAL A 162 -21.63 -2.59 -12.46
CA VAL A 162 -21.71 -2.94 -13.88
C VAL A 162 -20.67 -3.98 -14.24
N GLU A 163 -21.07 -5.01 -14.99
CA GLU A 163 -20.15 -6.02 -15.53
C GLU A 163 -19.38 -5.51 -16.75
N VAL A 164 -19.94 -4.53 -17.47
CA VAL A 164 -19.33 -3.91 -18.66
C VAL A 164 -19.45 -2.40 -18.56
N PHE A 165 -18.33 -1.69 -18.78
CA PHE A 165 -18.29 -0.23 -18.79
C PHE A 165 -17.46 0.34 -19.95
N THR A 166 -17.71 1.60 -20.31
CA THR A 166 -16.93 2.33 -21.32
C THR A 166 -16.06 3.42 -20.67
N ILE A 167 -15.07 3.92 -21.43
CA ILE A 167 -14.26 5.07 -20.99
C ILE A 167 -15.14 6.27 -20.62
N ARG A 168 -16.23 6.49 -21.35
CA ARG A 168 -17.14 7.63 -21.11
C ARG A 168 -17.96 7.48 -19.84
N GLN A 169 -18.42 6.28 -19.54
CA GLN A 169 -19.13 5.99 -18.29
C GLN A 169 -18.20 6.24 -17.10
N LEU A 170 -16.97 5.72 -17.16
CA LEU A 170 -15.97 5.95 -16.11
C LEU A 170 -15.56 7.43 -16.00
N GLN A 171 -15.41 8.12 -17.14
CA GLN A 171 -15.14 9.55 -17.20
C GLN A 171 -16.22 10.35 -16.47
N SER A 172 -17.49 10.07 -16.76
CA SER A 172 -18.64 10.76 -16.15
C SER A 172 -18.72 10.52 -14.65
N ALA A 173 -18.33 9.34 -14.19
CA ALA A 173 -18.38 8.99 -12.77
C ALA A 173 -17.22 9.60 -11.97
N LEU A 174 -16.02 9.70 -12.55
CA LEU A 174 -14.82 10.23 -11.89
C LEU A 174 -14.63 11.75 -12.06
N GLY A 175 -15.36 12.40 -12.96
CA GLY A 175 -15.18 13.82 -13.28
C GLY A 175 -13.84 14.14 -13.96
N LEU A 176 -13.15 13.14 -14.51
CA LEU A 176 -11.87 13.29 -15.21
C LEU A 176 -12.09 13.62 -16.69
N SER A 177 -11.03 14.05 -17.39
CA SER A 177 -11.08 14.13 -18.86
C SER A 177 -11.05 12.74 -19.50
N TYR A 178 -11.56 12.63 -20.73
CA TYR A 178 -11.50 11.39 -21.52
C TYR A 178 -10.05 10.86 -21.64
N TYR A 179 -9.10 11.77 -21.89
CA TYR A 179 -7.69 11.41 -22.03
C TYR A 179 -7.08 10.88 -20.74
N GLN A 180 -7.38 11.51 -19.59
CA GLN A 180 -6.95 11.02 -18.27
C GLN A 180 -7.53 9.64 -17.98
N THR A 181 -8.83 9.44 -18.23
CA THR A 181 -9.51 8.15 -18.02
C THR A 181 -8.93 7.06 -18.92
N ARG A 182 -8.63 7.39 -20.18
CA ARG A 182 -7.98 6.46 -21.12
C ARG A 182 -6.58 6.06 -20.67
N ARG A 183 -5.76 7.02 -20.20
CA ARG A 183 -4.41 6.76 -19.66
C ARG A 183 -4.45 5.92 -18.40
N LEU A 184 -5.44 6.13 -17.55
CA LEU A 184 -5.64 5.37 -16.32
C LEU A 184 -5.94 3.89 -16.63
N LEU A 185 -6.77 3.61 -17.64
CA LEU A 185 -7.10 2.24 -18.04
C LEU A 185 -5.97 1.54 -18.82
N ASN A 186 -5.41 2.22 -19.83
CA ASN A 186 -4.48 1.61 -20.80
C ASN A 186 -3.00 1.82 -20.47
N GLY A 187 -2.68 2.66 -19.48
CA GLY A 187 -1.32 3.15 -19.26
C GLY A 187 -0.93 4.27 -20.23
N TYR A 188 0.32 4.72 -20.13
CA TYR A 188 0.87 5.76 -21.02
C TYR A 188 2.39 5.68 -21.09
N VAL A 189 2.97 6.29 -22.13
CA VAL A 189 4.43 6.49 -22.21
C VAL A 189 4.73 7.95 -21.93
N SER A 190 5.65 8.23 -21.01
CA SER A 190 6.13 9.59 -20.74
C SER A 190 7.65 9.60 -20.74
N ARG A 191 8.25 10.51 -21.51
CA ARG A 191 9.71 10.67 -21.63
C ARG A 191 10.48 9.37 -21.91
N GLY A 192 9.88 8.48 -22.73
CA GLY A 192 10.47 7.18 -23.08
C GLY A 192 10.25 6.06 -22.06
N THR A 193 9.64 6.35 -20.90
CA THR A 193 9.30 5.34 -19.89
C THR A 193 7.84 4.92 -20.05
N PRO A 194 7.54 3.62 -20.24
CA PRO A 194 6.18 3.10 -20.21
C PRO A 194 5.67 3.01 -18.77
N TYR A 195 4.43 3.45 -18.55
CA TYR A 195 3.71 3.38 -17.28
C TYR A 195 2.48 2.48 -17.48
N SER A 196 2.40 1.43 -16.67
CA SER A 196 1.29 0.47 -16.69
C SER A 196 0.00 1.12 -16.19
N GLY A 197 -1.13 0.72 -16.78
CA GLY A 197 -2.48 1.14 -16.37
C GLY A 197 -3.25 0.01 -15.71
N LEU A 198 -4.53 0.26 -15.39
CA LEU A 198 -5.38 -0.73 -14.72
C LEU A 198 -5.49 -2.08 -15.44
N LEU A 199 -5.48 -2.11 -16.77
CA LEU A 199 -5.54 -3.36 -17.54
C LEU A 199 -4.37 -4.32 -17.25
N GLU A 200 -3.21 -3.77 -16.89
CA GLU A 200 -2.01 -4.58 -16.58
C GLU A 200 -1.91 -4.85 -15.07
N LYS A 201 -2.41 -3.93 -14.24
CA LYS A 201 -2.30 -4.01 -12.78
C LYS A 201 -3.43 -4.79 -12.09
N CYS A 202 -4.64 -4.79 -12.65
CA CYS A 202 -5.83 -5.33 -12.00
C CYS A 202 -6.40 -6.51 -12.79
N PRO A 203 -6.40 -7.74 -12.24
CA PRO A 203 -6.93 -8.92 -12.94
C PRO A 203 -8.45 -8.90 -13.10
N ALA A 204 -9.15 -8.03 -12.35
CA ALA A 204 -10.60 -7.88 -12.41
C ALA A 204 -11.08 -7.07 -13.62
N ILE A 205 -10.18 -6.39 -14.36
CA ILE A 205 -10.52 -5.63 -15.57
C ILE A 205 -9.97 -6.34 -16.80
N SER A 206 -10.78 -6.46 -17.84
CA SER A 206 -10.32 -6.91 -19.17
C SER A 206 -10.89 -6.03 -20.28
N LEU A 207 -10.16 -5.93 -21.40
CA LEU A 207 -10.61 -5.18 -22.57
C LEU A 207 -11.51 -6.07 -23.43
N TYR A 208 -12.73 -5.61 -23.67
CA TYR A 208 -13.69 -6.21 -24.59
C TYR A 208 -13.86 -5.27 -25.79
N ASP A 209 -13.22 -5.56 -26.92
CA ASP A 209 -13.28 -4.71 -28.11
C ASP A 209 -14.52 -5.08 -28.93
N ALA A 210 -15.60 -4.29 -28.79
CA ALA A 210 -16.82 -4.45 -29.60
C ALA A 210 -16.99 -3.27 -30.56
N THR A 211 -17.10 -3.55 -31.86
CA THR A 211 -17.41 -2.52 -32.85
C THR A 211 -18.92 -2.29 -32.92
N VAL A 212 -19.38 -1.14 -32.43
CA VAL A 212 -20.78 -0.71 -32.61
C VAL A 212 -20.93 0.03 -33.93
N THR A 213 -21.93 -0.36 -34.69
CA THR A 213 -22.35 0.32 -35.92
C THR A 213 -23.67 1.01 -35.60
N GLU A 214 -23.66 2.33 -35.43
CA GLU A 214 -24.89 3.11 -35.29
C GLU A 214 -25.40 3.46 -36.69
N ASP A 215 -26.67 3.14 -36.95
CA ASP A 215 -27.35 3.57 -38.17
C ASP A 215 -27.87 4.99 -37.95
N GLY A 216 -27.12 5.96 -38.46
CA GLY A 216 -27.35 7.38 -38.23
C GLY A 216 -28.51 7.95 -39.05
N GLY A 217 -29.66 7.26 -39.15
CA GLY A 217 -30.94 7.78 -39.65
C GLY A 217 -31.01 8.37 -41.09
N CYS A 218 -29.89 8.54 -41.79
CA CYS A 218 -29.79 9.19 -43.10
C CYS A 218 -28.85 8.44 -44.07
N GLY A 219 -28.65 7.14 -43.87
CA GLY A 219 -27.81 6.30 -44.75
C GLY A 219 -26.30 6.46 -44.54
N VAL A 220 -25.88 7.20 -43.51
CA VAL A 220 -24.47 7.28 -43.08
C VAL A 220 -24.29 6.35 -41.89
N THR A 221 -23.63 5.21 -42.12
CA THR A 221 -23.20 4.31 -41.04
C THR A 221 -21.99 4.93 -40.36
N VAL A 222 -22.18 5.51 -39.17
CA VAL A 222 -21.07 6.05 -38.38
C VAL A 222 -20.46 4.89 -37.59
N ARG A 223 -19.34 4.37 -38.08
CA ARG A 223 -18.60 3.31 -37.39
C ARG A 223 -17.78 3.93 -36.26
N ARG A 224 -18.35 3.97 -35.06
CA ARG A 224 -17.67 4.47 -33.87
C ARG A 224 -16.99 3.30 -33.15
N ARG A 225 -15.67 3.26 -33.15
CA ARG A 225 -14.91 2.30 -32.33
C ARG A 225 -14.95 2.78 -30.88
N GLU A 226 -15.82 2.20 -30.08
CA GLU A 226 -15.89 2.41 -28.63
C GLU A 226 -15.27 1.21 -27.92
N GLN A 227 -14.41 1.46 -26.94
CA GLN A 227 -13.77 0.40 -26.15
C GLN A 227 -14.66 0.07 -24.96
N TYR A 228 -15.00 -1.21 -24.82
CA TYR A 228 -15.70 -1.73 -23.64
C TYR A 228 -14.70 -2.46 -22.74
N PHE A 229 -14.96 -2.40 -21.44
CA PHE A 229 -14.15 -3.02 -20.42
C PHE A 229 -15.07 -3.89 -19.57
N THR A 230 -14.66 -5.12 -19.29
CA THR A 230 -15.37 -5.97 -18.34
C THR A 230 -14.81 -5.77 -16.94
N PHE A 231 -15.67 -5.90 -15.93
CA PHE A 231 -15.28 -5.85 -14.52
C PHE A 231 -15.86 -7.03 -13.75
N ASP A 232 -15.00 -7.82 -13.12
CA ASP A 232 -15.39 -8.93 -12.26
C ASP A 232 -15.30 -8.51 -10.78
N GLY A 233 -16.46 -8.31 -10.16
CA GLY A 233 -16.56 -7.90 -8.77
C GLY A 233 -16.11 -8.97 -7.77
N GLU A 234 -16.19 -10.26 -8.10
CA GLU A 234 -15.71 -11.34 -7.23
C GLU A 234 -14.19 -11.41 -7.24
N VAL A 235 -13.58 -11.36 -8.43
CA VAL A 235 -12.12 -11.28 -8.59
C VAL A 235 -11.59 -10.02 -7.92
N TYR A 236 -12.28 -8.88 -8.05
CA TYR A 236 -11.89 -7.64 -7.38
C TYR A 236 -11.94 -7.76 -5.86
N ARG A 237 -12.98 -8.35 -5.28
CA ARG A 237 -13.08 -8.56 -3.82
C ARG A 237 -12.00 -9.50 -3.30
N ALA A 238 -11.73 -10.60 -4.01
CA ALA A 238 -10.69 -11.55 -3.65
C ALA A 238 -9.29 -10.92 -3.74
N TRP A 239 -9.04 -10.12 -4.78
CA TRP A 239 -7.78 -9.42 -5.00
C TRP A 239 -7.57 -8.24 -4.03
N GLY A 240 -8.64 -7.51 -3.71
CA GLY A 240 -8.62 -6.35 -2.82
C GLY A 240 -8.65 -6.67 -1.33
N GLY A 241 -8.78 -7.95 -0.95
CA GLY A 241 -8.91 -8.40 0.45
C GLY A 241 -7.72 -8.08 1.36
N GLY A 242 -6.59 -7.62 0.80
CA GLY A 242 -5.37 -7.26 1.53
C GLY A 242 -4.64 -8.46 2.13
N ALA A 243 -3.31 -8.38 2.25
CA ALA A 243 -2.55 -9.33 3.05
C ALA A 243 -2.81 -9.12 4.54
N SER A 244 -3.41 -10.13 5.16
CA SER A 244 -3.45 -10.29 6.61
C SER A 244 -2.25 -11.12 7.07
N VAL A 245 -1.67 -10.76 8.21
CA VAL A 245 -0.55 -11.47 8.82
C VAL A 245 -0.87 -11.73 10.28
N TRP A 246 -0.55 -12.92 10.78
CA TRP A 246 -0.82 -13.33 12.17
C TRP A 246 0.33 -14.18 12.72
N LEU A 247 0.34 -14.38 14.03
CA LEU A 247 1.24 -15.31 14.71
C LEU A 247 0.45 -16.57 15.06
N ASP A 248 0.96 -17.72 14.65
CA ASP A 248 0.47 -19.01 15.15
C ASP A 248 0.90 -19.23 16.61
N ASP A 249 0.18 -20.11 17.29
CA ASP A 249 0.53 -20.62 18.60
C ASP A 249 1.88 -21.37 18.55
N ASP A 250 2.61 -21.35 19.67
CA ASP A 250 3.90 -22.02 19.73
C ASP A 250 3.69 -23.54 19.71
N PRO A 251 4.26 -24.28 18.74
CA PRO A 251 4.10 -25.74 18.71
C PRO A 251 4.69 -26.43 19.96
N ASP A 252 5.57 -25.76 20.71
CA ASP A 252 6.17 -26.28 21.95
C ASP A 252 5.31 -26.05 23.21
N ASP A 253 4.16 -25.37 23.13
CA ASP A 253 3.24 -25.17 24.28
C ASP A 253 2.22 -26.33 24.46
N GLY A 254 2.41 -27.43 23.74
CA GLY A 254 1.51 -28.58 23.67
C GLY A 254 1.85 -29.76 24.59
N SER A 255 2.54 -29.55 25.72
CA SER A 255 2.89 -30.64 26.64
C SER A 255 3.02 -30.17 28.09
N SER A 256 1.91 -30.14 28.82
CA SER A 256 1.80 -30.70 30.19
C SER A 256 0.47 -30.30 30.86
N ALA A 257 -0.51 -31.21 30.80
CA ALA A 257 -1.62 -31.44 31.75
C ALA A 257 -2.77 -32.10 30.96
N ALA A 258 -3.27 -33.31 31.23
CA ALA A 258 -3.06 -34.22 32.34
C ALA A 258 -3.47 -35.63 31.87
N ASP A 259 -2.55 -36.60 31.97
CA ASP A 259 -2.90 -38.02 32.12
C ASP A 259 -2.49 -38.42 33.53
N VAL A 260 -3.45 -38.32 34.46
CA VAL A 260 -3.46 -39.11 35.70
C VAL A 260 -4.91 -39.53 35.95
N GLN A 261 -5.29 -40.66 35.35
CA GLN A 261 -6.36 -41.52 35.85
C GLN A 261 -5.83 -42.96 35.86
N HIS A 262 -5.25 -43.36 36.99
CA HIS A 262 -5.64 -44.51 37.83
C HIS A 262 -4.58 -44.84 38.87
#